data_AF-A0A419QZV6-F1
#
_entry.id   AF-A0A419QZV6-F1
#
_cell.length_a   1.000
_cell.length_b   1.000
_cell.length_c   1.000
_cell.angle_alpha   90.00
_cell.angle_beta   90.00
_cell.angle_gamma   90.00
#
_symmetry.space_group_name_H-M   'P 1'
#
loop_
_entity.id
_entity.type
_entity.pdbx_description
1 polymer ?
#
loop_
_entity_poly.entity_id
_entity_poly.type
_entity_poly.pdbx_seq_one_letter_code
_entity_poly.pdbx_strand_id
1 'polypeptide(L)'
;MADNNDQHSGDDLDRRIADAQARRKHGVTNAEGRAETRGWAVGIEFVGTVLVSGFIGWAIDTWAGLGTAPWAMIVFLVLGFAAGVRRAIKTSAQFDSDPGNDG
;
A
#
# COMPACT_ATOMS: atom_id res chain seq x y z
N MET A 1 -13.86 -41.53 43.07
CA MET A 1 -14.56 -40.30 42.68
C MET A 1 -13.54 -39.40 42.00
N ALA A 2 -13.34 -39.58 40.70
CA ALA A 2 -12.39 -38.80 39.91
C ALA A 2 -13.02 -38.61 38.54
N ASP A 3 -13.82 -37.56 38.38
CA ASP A 3 -14.32 -37.06 37.10
C ASP A 3 -15.02 -35.73 37.37
N ASN A 4 -14.27 -34.62 37.29
CA ASN A 4 -14.77 -33.23 37.42
C ASN A 4 -13.67 -32.24 36.99
N ASN A 5 -12.39 -32.59 37.21
CA ASN A 5 -11.25 -31.71 36.93
C ASN A 5 -10.83 -31.68 35.45
N ASP A 6 -11.08 -32.76 34.72
CA ASP A 6 -10.71 -32.89 33.30
C ASP A 6 -11.65 -32.09 32.39
N GLN A 7 -12.94 -32.02 32.77
CA GLN A 7 -13.95 -31.24 32.05
C GLN A 7 -13.68 -29.73 32.16
N HIS A 8 -13.33 -29.26 33.36
CA HIS A 8 -13.02 -27.85 33.59
C HIS A 8 -11.79 -27.37 32.82
N SER A 9 -10.78 -28.24 32.67
CA SER A 9 -9.55 -27.93 31.94
C SER A 9 -9.77 -27.85 30.43
N GLY A 10 -10.63 -28.69 29.88
CA GLY A 10 -11.03 -28.64 28.47
C GLY A 10 -11.81 -27.36 28.14
N ASP A 11 -12.79 -27.02 28.99
CA ASP A 11 -13.64 -25.83 28.81
C ASP A 11 -12.83 -24.51 28.87
N ASP A 12 -11.85 -24.41 29.76
CA ASP A 12 -10.98 -23.22 29.83
C ASP A 12 -10.07 -23.11 28.60
N LEU A 13 -9.55 -24.23 28.11
CA LEU A 13 -8.70 -24.26 26.93
C LEU A 13 -9.48 -23.87 25.67
N ASP A 14 -10.67 -24.45 25.48
CA ASP A 14 -11.56 -24.13 24.36
C ASP A 14 -11.98 -22.66 24.37
N ARG A 15 -12.28 -22.12 25.57
CA ARG A 15 -12.61 -20.70 25.73
C ARG A 15 -11.43 -19.79 25.36
N ARG A 16 -10.22 -20.16 25.75
CA ARG A 16 -8.99 -19.40 25.42
C ARG A 16 -8.65 -19.48 23.93
N ILE A 17 -8.86 -20.63 23.31
CA ILE A 17 -8.69 -20.82 21.85
C ILE A 17 -9.72 -19.97 21.10
N ALA A 18 -10.98 -19.99 21.53
CA ALA A 18 -12.04 -19.19 20.92
C ALA A 18 -11.76 -17.69 21.03
N ASP A 19 -11.32 -17.21 22.20
CA ASP A 19 -10.95 -15.80 22.41
C ASP A 19 -9.72 -15.40 21.58
N ALA A 20 -8.69 -16.27 21.50
CA ALA A 20 -7.52 -16.04 20.67
C ALA A 20 -7.86 -16.02 19.16
N GLN A 21 -8.74 -16.91 18.70
CA GLN A 21 -9.22 -16.93 17.31
C GLN A 21 -10.08 -15.71 16.99
N ALA A 22 -10.97 -15.29 17.89
CA ALA A 22 -11.80 -14.10 17.72
C ALA A 22 -10.94 -12.84 17.59
N ARG A 23 -9.93 -12.69 18.45
CA ARG A 23 -8.96 -11.57 18.40
C ARG A 23 -8.14 -11.57 17.11
N ARG A 24 -7.72 -12.74 16.62
CA ARG A 24 -7.01 -12.84 15.32
C ARG A 24 -7.92 -12.46 14.15
N LYS A 25 -9.15 -12.99 14.08
CA LYS A 25 -10.09 -12.64 13.00
C LYS A 25 -10.41 -11.16 12.98
N HIS A 26 -10.69 -10.56 14.14
CA HIS A 26 -10.91 -9.12 14.25
C HIS A 26 -9.67 -8.30 13.87
N GLY A 27 -8.48 -8.73 14.26
CA GLY A 27 -7.22 -8.09 13.89
C GLY A 27 -6.96 -8.12 12.38
N VAL A 28 -7.22 -9.25 11.73
CA VAL A 28 -7.07 -9.43 10.28
C VAL A 28 -8.06 -8.56 9.52
N THR A 29 -9.36 -8.59 9.86
CA THR A 29 -10.38 -7.76 9.18
C THR A 29 -10.12 -6.25 9.33
N ASN A 30 -9.68 -5.81 10.51
CA ASN A 30 -9.32 -4.40 10.71
C ASN A 30 -8.04 -4.02 9.99
N ALA A 31 -7.07 -4.93 9.88
CA ALA A 31 -5.84 -4.71 9.12
C ALA A 31 -6.11 -4.69 7.61
N GLU A 32 -6.95 -5.59 7.09
CA GLU A 32 -7.39 -5.62 5.69
C GLU A 32 -8.16 -4.34 5.32
N GLY A 33 -9.16 -3.94 6.12
CA GLY A 33 -9.91 -2.71 5.84
C GLY A 33 -9.05 -1.44 5.88
N ARG A 34 -8.02 -1.39 6.74
CA ARG A 34 -7.04 -0.29 6.80
C ARG A 34 -6.02 -0.35 5.66
N ALA A 35 -5.63 -1.53 5.21
CA ALA A 35 -4.73 -1.71 4.08
C ALA A 35 -5.43 -1.33 2.76
N GLU A 36 -6.70 -1.70 2.60
CA GLU A 36 -7.53 -1.36 1.44
C GLU A 36 -7.73 0.16 1.32
N THR A 37 -8.08 0.84 2.41
CA THR A 37 -8.22 2.32 2.42
C THR A 37 -6.91 3.05 2.15
N ARG A 38 -5.77 2.53 2.65
CA ARG A 38 -4.45 3.09 2.32
C ARG A 38 -4.08 2.89 0.85
N GLY A 39 -4.38 1.72 0.27
CA GLY A 39 -4.13 1.45 -1.14
C GLY A 39 -4.87 2.42 -2.07
N TRP A 40 -6.15 2.69 -1.77
CA TRP A 40 -6.96 3.68 -2.49
C TRP A 40 -6.42 5.11 -2.35
N ALA A 41 -6.03 5.52 -1.14
CA ALA A 41 -5.46 6.85 -0.92
C ALA A 41 -4.18 7.08 -1.74
N VAL A 42 -3.29 6.09 -1.78
CA VAL A 42 -2.05 6.15 -2.58
C VAL A 42 -2.37 6.22 -4.08
N GLY A 43 -3.36 5.46 -4.55
CA GLY A 43 -3.83 5.50 -5.94
C GLY A 43 -4.37 6.88 -6.34
N ILE A 44 -5.22 7.49 -5.49
CA ILE A 44 -5.80 8.81 -5.71
C ILE A 44 -4.72 9.90 -5.72
N GLU A 45 -3.77 9.83 -4.79
CA GLU A 45 -2.64 10.78 -4.72
C GLU A 45 -1.77 10.69 -5.98
N PHE A 46 -1.52 9.47 -6.48
CA PHE A 46 -0.79 9.26 -7.72
C PHE A 46 -1.52 9.85 -8.93
N VAL A 47 -2.81 9.52 -9.10
CA VAL A 47 -3.62 10.04 -10.21
C VAL A 47 -3.72 11.57 -10.14
N GLY A 48 -3.97 12.13 -8.96
CA GLY A 48 -4.01 13.57 -8.75
C GLY A 48 -2.70 14.27 -9.15
N THR A 49 -1.56 13.70 -8.76
CA THR A 49 -0.24 14.24 -9.10
C THR A 49 0.02 14.19 -10.61
N VAL A 50 -0.31 13.08 -11.26
CA VAL A 50 -0.16 12.92 -12.72
C VAL A 50 -1.03 13.94 -13.45
N LEU A 51 -2.29 14.09 -13.06
CA LEU A 51 -3.21 15.06 -13.67
C LEU A 51 -2.73 16.50 -13.49
N VAL A 52 -2.26 16.87 -12.29
CA VAL A 52 -1.71 18.21 -12.02
C VAL A 52 -0.47 18.47 -12.88
N SER A 53 0.44 17.50 -12.98
CA SER A 53 1.65 17.64 -13.81
C SER A 53 1.33 17.77 -15.30
N GLY A 54 0.37 16.98 -15.80
CA GLY A 54 -0.08 17.04 -17.19
C GLY A 54 -0.78 18.35 -17.51
N PHE A 55 -1.62 18.85 -16.59
CA PHE A 55 -2.30 20.13 -16.73
C PHE A 55 -1.31 21.31 -16.74
N ILE A 56 -0.30 21.29 -15.86
CA ILE A 56 0.77 22.31 -15.83
C ILE A 56 1.58 22.27 -17.14
N GLY A 57 1.95 21.08 -17.63
CA GLY A 57 2.64 20.94 -18.91
C GLY A 57 1.82 21.45 -20.10
N TRP A 58 0.53 21.12 -20.15
CA TRP A 58 -0.41 21.60 -21.17
C TRP A 58 -0.61 23.13 -21.12
N ALA A 59 -0.72 23.71 -19.92
CA ALA A 59 -0.87 25.15 -19.75
C ALA A 59 0.37 25.91 -20.23
N ILE A 60 1.58 25.40 -19.93
CA ILE A 60 2.83 25.98 -20.41
C ILE A 60 2.94 25.88 -21.93
N ASP A 61 2.62 24.73 -22.52
CA ASP A 61 2.64 24.54 -23.98
C ASP A 61 1.63 25.44 -24.71
N THR A 62 0.45 25.68 -24.11
CA THR A 62 -0.60 26.54 -24.68
C THR A 62 -0.26 28.03 -24.58
N TRP A 63 0.34 28.46 -23.46
CA TRP A 63 0.68 29.87 -23.24
C TRP A 63 1.96 30.29 -23.98
N ALA A 64 2.86 29.34 -24.25
CA ALA A 64 4.11 29.62 -24.95
C ALA A 64 3.92 29.89 -26.45
N GLY A 65 2.79 29.51 -27.08
CA GLY A 65 2.45 29.87 -28.46
C GLY A 65 3.45 29.40 -29.53
N LEU A 66 4.34 28.45 -29.19
CA LEU A 66 5.41 27.98 -30.06
C LEU A 66 4.91 26.75 -30.81
N GLY A 67 4.61 26.91 -32.10
CA GLY A 67 4.26 25.84 -33.05
C GLY A 67 5.40 24.84 -33.33
N THR A 68 6.20 24.50 -32.34
CA THR A 68 7.32 23.56 -32.40
C THR A 68 7.10 22.46 -31.38
N ALA A 69 7.29 21.21 -31.80
CA ALA A 69 6.99 19.94 -31.12
C ALA A 69 7.12 19.98 -29.58
N PRO A 70 6.29 19.23 -28.84
CA PRO A 70 5.96 19.47 -27.43
C PRO A 70 7.14 19.04 -26.54
N TRP A 71 8.18 19.88 -26.53
CA TRP A 71 9.44 19.63 -25.86
C TRP A 71 9.28 19.65 -24.34
N ALA A 72 8.35 20.47 -23.82
CA ALA A 72 8.00 20.49 -22.41
C ALA A 72 7.34 19.18 -21.97
N MET A 73 6.40 18.63 -22.77
CA MET A 73 5.85 17.29 -22.53
C MET A 73 6.94 16.21 -22.50
N ILE A 74 7.90 16.23 -23.43
CA ILE A 74 9.00 15.25 -23.43
C ILE A 74 9.84 15.38 -22.15
N VAL A 75 10.20 16.59 -21.75
CA VAL A 75 10.99 16.83 -20.53
C VAL A 75 10.23 16.38 -19.27
N PHE A 76 8.95 16.71 -19.15
CA PHE A 76 8.14 16.31 -18.01
C PHE A 76 7.81 14.82 -17.99
N LEU A 77 7.61 14.20 -19.16
CA LEU A 77 7.44 12.75 -19.29
C LEU A 77 8.71 12.02 -18.82
N VAL A 78 9.89 12.47 -19.26
CA VAL A 78 11.18 11.88 -18.86
C VAL A 78 11.44 12.09 -17.37
N LEU A 79 11.16 13.28 -16.83
CA LEU A 79 11.30 13.56 -15.39
C LEU A 79 10.32 12.75 -14.55
N GLY A 80 9.05 12.68 -14.94
CA GLY A 80 8.02 11.88 -14.28
C GLY A 80 8.35 10.38 -14.32
N PHE A 81 8.79 9.87 -15.48
CA PHE A 81 9.24 8.49 -15.65
C PHE A 81 10.45 8.17 -14.77
N ALA A 82 11.47 9.04 -14.75
CA ALA A 82 12.64 8.87 -13.90
C ALA A 82 12.31 8.90 -12.40
N ALA A 83 11.39 9.77 -11.97
CA ALA A 83 10.90 9.81 -10.60
C ALA A 83 10.12 8.53 -10.23
N GLY A 84 9.27 8.04 -11.14
CA GLY A 84 8.52 6.80 -10.97
C GLY A 84 9.43 5.57 -10.83
N VAL A 85 10.40 5.42 -11.74
CA VAL A 85 11.38 4.32 -11.71
C VAL A 85 12.21 4.36 -10.43
N ARG A 86 12.68 5.53 -10.00
CA ARG A 86 13.42 5.67 -8.73
C ARG A 86 12.60 5.25 -7.52
N ARG A 87 11.30 5.59 -7.48
CA ARG A 87 10.42 5.16 -6.38
C ARG A 87 10.17 3.67 -6.41
N ALA A 88 9.98 3.07 -7.59
CA ALA A 88 9.82 1.63 -7.77
C ALA A 88 11.05 0.84 -7.30
N ILE A 89 12.26 1.27 -7.70
CA ILE A 89 13.52 0.63 -7.28
C ILE A 89 13.70 0.70 -5.76
N LYS A 90 13.36 1.84 -5.13
CA LYS A 90 13.44 1.99 -3.68
C LYS A 90 12.44 1.09 -2.96
N THR A 91 11.23 0.94 -3.50
CA THR A 91 10.22 0.01 -2.97
C THR A 91 10.65 -1.44 -3.13
N SER A 92 11.22 -1.84 -4.27
CA SER A 92 11.73 -3.21 -4.47
C SER A 92 12.93 -3.52 -3.58
N ALA A 93 13.82 -2.56 -3.34
CA ALA A 93 14.94 -2.72 -2.41
C ALA A 93 14.47 -2.92 -0.96
N GLN A 94 13.28 -2.41 -0.60
CA GLN A 94 12.66 -2.67 0.69
C GLN A 94 12.02 -4.07 0.79
N PHE A 95 11.70 -4.72 -0.33
CA PHE A 95 11.26 -6.12 -0.37
C PHE A 95 12.41 -7.13 -0.36
N ASP A 96 13.61 -6.74 -0.79
CA ASP A 96 14.84 -7.56 -0.69
C ASP A 96 15.52 -7.43 0.70
N SER A 97 15.04 -6.50 1.54
CA SER A 97 15.53 -6.29 2.91
C SER A 97 14.64 -6.93 3.98
N ASP A 98 13.86 -7.97 3.63
CA ASP A 98 13.29 -8.88 4.61
C ASP A 98 14.20 -10.12 4.73
N PRO A 99 15.29 -10.08 5.53
CA PRO A 99 15.95 -11.28 6.02
C PRO A 99 15.02 -11.91 7.06
N GLY A 100 13.94 -12.53 6.59
CA GLY A 100 12.95 -13.25 7.39
C GLY A 100 12.94 -14.74 7.05
N ASN A 101 14.11 -15.31 6.75
CA ASN A 101 14.35 -16.75 6.78
C ASN A 101 15.39 -17.07 7.86
N ASP A 102 14.92 -17.18 9.09
CA ASP A 102 15.62 -17.84 10.20
C ASP A 102 14.64 -18.29 11.30
N GLY A 103 14.25 -19.59 11.24
CA GLY A 103 13.54 -20.30 12.31
C GLY A 103 12.62 -21.42 11.84
#